data_AF-A0A6P1V6X7-F1
#
_entry.id   AF-A0A6P1V6X7-F1
#
_cell.length_a   1.000
_cell.length_b   1.000
_cell.length_c   1.000
_cell.angle_alpha   90.00
_cell.angle_beta   90.00
_cell.angle_gamma   90.00
#
_symmetry.space_group_name_H-M   'P 1'
#
loop_
_entity.id
_entity.type
_entity.pdbx_description
1 polymer ?
#
loop_
_entity_poly.entity_id
_entity_poly.type
_entity_poly.pdbx_seq_one_letter_code
_entity_poly.pdbx_strand_id
1 'polypeptide(L)'
;MGHYTIRTNDDEDQVIRKAQEATGMASASKAFMTAILELQRNRDEIAQLRRSLAQEKARNQELASSVNQFRSSLNTMFELAGNNKS
;
A
#
# COMPACT_ATOMS: atom_id res chain seq x y z
N MET A 1 -11.39 -8.25 -30.74
CA MET A 1 -10.04 -7.67 -30.95
C MET A 1 -9.47 -8.31 -32.21
N GLY A 2 -9.06 -7.53 -33.21
CA GLY A 2 -8.53 -8.05 -34.46
C GLY A 2 -7.12 -8.63 -34.29
N HIS A 3 -6.83 -9.75 -34.94
CA HIS A 3 -5.48 -10.29 -35.05
C HIS A 3 -4.69 -9.49 -36.08
N TYR A 4 -3.54 -8.94 -35.67
CA TYR A 4 -2.60 -8.27 -36.56
C TYR A 4 -1.35 -9.14 -36.71
N THR A 5 -0.95 -9.39 -37.95
CA THR A 5 0.29 -10.11 -38.28
C THR A 5 1.32 -9.11 -38.79
N ILE A 6 2.46 -9.03 -38.12
CA ILE A 6 3.61 -8.21 -38.52
C ILE A 6 4.62 -9.13 -39.16
N ARG A 7 5.10 -8.80 -40.37
CA ARG A 7 6.19 -9.52 -41.02
C ARG A 7 7.50 -8.98 -40.46
N THR A 8 8.33 -9.88 -39.94
CA THR A 8 9.66 -9.59 -39.40
C THR A 8 10.73 -10.20 -40.30
N ASN A 9 11.93 -9.61 -40.29
CA ASN A 9 13.13 -10.21 -40.87
C ASN A 9 13.89 -11.05 -39.82
N ASP A 10 14.94 -11.77 -40.24
CA ASP A 10 15.68 -12.70 -39.37
C ASP A 10 16.35 -12.01 -38.17
N ASP A 11 16.80 -10.76 -38.33
CA ASP A 11 17.41 -9.98 -37.26
C ASP A 11 16.36 -9.52 -36.23
N GLU A 12 15.20 -9.07 -36.70
CA GLU A 12 14.04 -8.71 -35.86
C GLU A 12 13.53 -9.92 -35.08
N ASP A 13 13.49 -11.11 -35.71
CA ASP A 13 13.11 -12.36 -35.05
C ASP A 13 14.09 -12.76 -33.95
N GLN A 14 15.40 -12.58 -34.15
CA GLN A 14 16.39 -12.82 -33.09
C GLN A 14 16.19 -11.86 -31.90
N VAL A 15 15.91 -10.59 -32.17
CA VAL A 15 15.67 -9.59 -31.11
C VAL A 15 14.41 -9.94 -30.33
N ILE A 16 13.33 -10.33 -31.02
CA ILE A 16 12.08 -10.76 -30.38
C ILE A 16 12.33 -11.99 -29.52
N ARG A 17 13.06 -12.99 -30.02
CA ARG A 17 13.34 -14.24 -29.29
C ARG A 17 14.19 -13.98 -28.02
N LYS A 18 15.23 -13.14 -28.11
CA LYS A 18 16.01 -12.71 -26.94
C LYS A 18 15.16 -11.96 -25.91
N ALA A 19 14.24 -11.10 -26.36
CA ALA A 19 13.34 -10.40 -25.45
C ALA A 19 12.32 -11.35 -24.79
N GLN A 20 11.83 -12.35 -25.53
CA GLN A 20 10.96 -13.41 -24.98
C GLN A 20 11.70 -14.26 -23.94
N GLU A 21 12.96 -14.63 -24.20
CA GLU A 21 13.81 -15.39 -23.26
C GLU A 21 14.10 -14.61 -21.98
N ALA A 22 14.42 -13.31 -22.10
CA ALA A 22 14.71 -12.45 -20.94
C ALA A 22 13.47 -12.15 -20.08
N THR A 23 12.28 -12.10 -20.69
CA THR A 23 11.03 -11.74 -19.99
C THR A 23 10.15 -12.94 -19.63
N GLY A 24 10.40 -14.12 -20.21
CA GLY A 24 9.55 -15.30 -20.09
C GLY A 24 8.16 -15.14 -20.73
N MET A 25 7.92 -14.08 -21.52
CA MET A 25 6.62 -13.75 -22.10
C MET A 25 6.65 -13.75 -23.63
N ALA A 26 5.53 -14.13 -24.26
CA ALA A 26 5.39 -14.26 -25.71
C ALA A 26 5.62 -12.97 -26.52
N SER A 27 5.59 -11.79 -25.90
CA SER A 27 6.12 -10.57 -26.52
C SER A 27 6.60 -9.59 -25.46
N ALA A 28 7.65 -8.84 -25.79
CA ALA A 28 8.16 -7.76 -24.95
C ALA A 28 7.06 -6.74 -24.61
N SER A 29 6.23 -6.37 -25.59
CA SER A 29 5.10 -5.44 -25.39
C SER A 29 4.09 -5.95 -24.36
N LYS A 30 3.81 -7.25 -24.34
CA LYS A 30 2.93 -7.85 -23.33
C LYS A 30 3.57 -7.81 -21.93
N ALA A 31 4.87 -8.06 -21.83
CA ALA A 31 5.61 -7.95 -20.57
C ALA A 31 5.59 -6.52 -20.04
N PHE A 32 5.86 -5.52 -20.88
CA PHE A 32 5.80 -4.12 -20.49
C PHE A 32 4.39 -3.68 -20.07
N MET A 33 3.34 -4.05 -20.81
CA MET A 33 1.97 -3.73 -20.41
C MET A 33 1.60 -4.36 -19.07
N THR A 34 2.01 -5.61 -18.82
CA THR A 34 1.75 -6.30 -17.56
C THR A 34 2.45 -5.59 -16.41
N ALA A 35 3.75 -5.27 -16.57
CA ALA A 35 4.52 -4.54 -15.56
C ALA A 35 3.95 -3.13 -15.27
N ILE A 36 3.45 -2.43 -16.29
CA ILE A 36 2.79 -1.12 -16.11
C ILE A 36 1.52 -1.25 -15.27
N LEU A 37 0.68 -2.25 -15.56
CA LEU A 37 -0.55 -2.50 -14.81
C LEU A 37 -0.27 -2.91 -13.36
N GLU A 38 0.72 -3.76 -13.13
CA GLU A 38 1.16 -4.15 -11.80
C GLU A 38 1.70 -2.94 -11.01
N LEU A 39 2.51 -2.09 -11.65
CA LEU A 39 3.01 -0.87 -11.04
C LEU A 39 1.87 0.09 -10.65
N GLN A 40 0.85 0.24 -11.51
CA GLN A 40 -0.34 1.03 -11.21
C GLN A 40 -1.09 0.47 -10.01
N ARG A 41 -1.35 -0.84 -9.99
CA ARG A 41 -2.01 -1.52 -8.87
C ARG A 41 -1.23 -1.34 -7.56
N ASN A 42 0.09 -1.50 -7.59
CA ASN A 42 0.93 -1.33 -6.41
C ASN A 42 0.90 0.12 -5.90
N ARG A 43 0.86 1.11 -6.80
CA ARG A 43 0.72 2.52 -6.41
C ARG A 43 -0.61 2.80 -5.71
N ASP A 44 -1.70 2.25 -6.23
CA ASP A 44 -3.03 2.41 -5.64
C ASP A 44 -3.11 1.74 -4.26
N GLU A 45 -2.53 0.55 -4.12
CA GLU A 45 -2.45 -0.17 -2.83
C GLU A 45 -1.63 0.62 -1.80
N ILE A 46 -0.47 1.17 -2.20
CA ILE A 46 0.33 2.04 -1.32
C ILE A 46 -0.47 3.27 -0.88
N ALA A 47 -1.22 3.89 -1.79
CA ALA A 47 -2.05 5.05 -1.47
C ALA A 47 -3.20 4.69 -0.49
N GLN A 48 -3.78 3.50 -0.60
CA GLN A 48 -4.76 2.99 0.35
C GLN A 48 -4.13 2.72 1.71
N LEU A 49 -3.01 2.00 1.76
CA LEU A 49 -2.30 1.68 3.01
C LEU A 49 -1.87 2.95 3.76
N ARG A 50 -1.40 3.98 3.06
CA ARG A 50 -1.07 5.28 3.67
C ARG A 50 -2.28 5.95 4.32
N ARG A 51 -3.46 5.88 3.69
CA ARG A 51 -4.71 6.41 4.25
C ARG A 51 -5.12 5.62 5.50
N SER A 52 -5.10 4.30 5.44
CA SER A 52 -5.41 3.43 6.59
C SER A 52 -4.45 3.67 7.75
N LEU A 53 -3.16 3.85 7.48
CA LEU A 53 -2.16 4.19 8.51
C LEU A 53 -2.43 5.55 9.15
N ALA A 54 -2.79 6.56 8.36
CA ALA A 54 -3.13 7.89 8.89
C ALA A 54 -4.38 7.83 9.79
N GLN A 55 -5.40 7.08 9.37
CA GLN A 55 -6.61 6.86 10.18
C GLN A 55 -6.29 6.12 11.48
N GLU A 56 -5.46 5.08 11.43
CA GLU A 56 -5.08 4.32 12.62
C GLU A 56 -4.28 5.17 13.62
N LYS A 57 -3.38 6.03 13.12
CA LYS A 57 -2.65 6.99 13.96
C LYS A 57 -3.58 7.97 14.66
N ALA A 58 -4.57 8.51 13.95
CA ALA A 58 -5.57 9.40 14.55
C ALA A 58 -6.37 8.67 15.65
N ARG A 59 -6.86 7.45 15.38
CA ARG A 59 -7.55 6.63 16.38
C ARG A 59 -6.69 6.34 17.61
N ASN A 60 -5.41 6.04 17.41
CA ASN A 60 -4.49 5.78 18.51
C ASN A 60 -4.26 7.04 19.37
N GLN A 61 -4.12 8.21 18.74
CA GLN A 61 -4.01 9.49 19.44
C GLN A 61 -5.25 9.82 20.28
N GLU A 62 -6.44 9.58 19.74
CA GLU A 62 -7.70 9.73 20.47
C GLU A 62 -7.76 8.78 21.67
N LEU A 63 -7.39 7.50 21.48
CA LEU A 63 -7.34 6.52 22.55
C LEU A 63 -6.35 6.90 23.65
N ALA A 64 -5.13 7.32 23.27
CA ALA A 64 -4.12 7.77 24.22
C ALA A 64 -4.60 8.98 25.03
N SER A 65 -5.31 9.91 24.39
CA SER A 65 -5.91 11.07 25.06
C SER A 65 -6.99 10.63 26.05
N SER A 66 -7.85 9.70 25.65
CA SER A 66 -8.90 9.13 26.53
C SER A 66 -8.31 8.42 27.75
N VAL A 67 -7.26 7.62 27.57
CA VAL A 67 -6.55 6.96 28.68
C VAL A 67 -5.94 7.98 29.64
N ASN A 68 -5.34 9.05 29.12
CA ASN A 68 -4.76 10.11 29.96
C ASN A 68 -5.84 10.87 30.74
N GLN A 69 -6.98 11.16 30.12
CA GLN A 69 -8.13 11.77 30.79
C GLN A 69 -8.66 10.84 31.89
N PHE A 70 -8.82 9.55 31.59
CA PHE A 70 -9.27 8.56 32.57
C PHE A 70 -8.32 8.48 33.77
N ARG A 71 -7.00 8.44 33.55
CA ARG A 71 -6.01 8.46 34.63
C ARG A 71 -6.08 9.73 35.46
N SER A 72 -6.28 10.89 34.81
CA SER A 72 -6.41 12.17 35.50
C SER A 72 -7.66 12.18 36.40
N SER A 73 -8.80 11.73 35.88
CA SER A 73 -10.05 11.60 36.64
C SER A 73 -9.92 10.65 37.84
N LEU A 74 -9.21 9.53 37.67
CA LEU A 74 -8.94 8.62 38.78
C LEU A 74 -8.08 9.26 39.87
N ASN A 75 -7.03 9.99 39.49
CA ASN A 75 -6.19 10.71 40.46
C ASN A 75 -7.02 11.73 41.24
N THR A 76 -7.86 12.52 40.57
CA THR A 76 -8.75 13.47 41.25
C THR A 76 -9.70 12.77 42.24
N MET A 77 -10.28 11.63 41.86
CA MET A 77 -11.15 10.85 42.75
C MET A 77 -10.41 10.32 43.99
N PHE A 78 -9.18 9.84 43.82
CA PHE A 78 -8.37 9.37 44.95
C PHE A 78 -7.92 10.51 45.87
N GLU A 79 -7.56 11.68 45.33
CA GLU A 79 -7.24 12.87 46.12
C GLU A 79 -8.45 13.35 46.95
N LEU A 80 -9.65 13.40 46.34
CA LEU A 80 -10.90 13.74 47.03
C LEU A 80 -11.23 12.73 48.14
N ALA A 81 -11.02 11.43 47.89
CA ALA A 81 -11.26 10.38 48.88
C ALA A 81 -10.22 10.39 50.03
N GLY A 82 -8.98 10.79 49.77
CA GLY A 82 -7.93 10.97 50.76
C GLY A 82 -8.17 12.18 51.67
N ASN A 83 -8.64 13.29 51.10
CA ASN A 83 -8.94 14.52 51.84
C ASN A 83 -10.20 14.43 52.72
N ASN A 84 -11.11 13.49 52.45
CA ASN A 84 -12.29 13.22 53.29
C ASN A 84 -11.99 12.35 54.53
N LYS A 85 -10.72 12.02 54.81
CA LYS A 85 -10.29 11.22 55.98
C LYS A 85 -9.51 12.00 57.05
N SER A 86 -9.44 13.33 56.96
CA SER A 86 -8.95 14.22 58.05
C SER A 86 -10.10 15.00 58.67
#